data_AF-A0A4Q2XZ95-F1
#
_entry.id   AF-A0A4Q2XZ95-F1
#
_cell.length_a   1.000
_cell.length_b   1.000
_cell.length_c   1.000
_cell.angle_alpha   90.00
_cell.angle_beta   90.00
_cell.angle_gamma   90.00
#
_symmetry.space_group_name_H-M   'P 1'
#
loop_
_entity.id
_entity.type
_entity.pdbx_description
1 polymer ?
#
loop_
_entity_poly.entity_id
_entity_poly.type
_entity_poly.pdbx_seq_one_letter_code
_entity_poly.pdbx_strand_id
1 'polypeptide(L)' 'MKPPRILVFGGSLRLESYNQKLAALAAEAARAAGAEVTLISLRDYRLPLFDEDFEDAEGKPDAAKALKELFVGSDGFIIA' A
#
# COMPACT_ATOMS: atom_id res chain seq x y z
N MET A 1 -5.45 8.91 23.17
CA MET A 1 -5.22 9.28 21.75
C MET A 1 -5.50 8.04 20.91
N LYS A 2 -6.07 8.16 19.71
CA LYS A 2 -6.28 7.00 18.83
C LYS A 2 -4.90 6.55 18.28
N PRO A 3 -4.60 5.23 18.22
CA PRO A 3 -3.40 4.73 17.55
C PRO A 3 -3.30 5.28 16.11
N PRO A 4 -2.13 5.75 15.64
CA PRO A 4 -1.98 6.17 14.25
C PRO A 4 -2.11 4.96 13.32
N ARG A 5 -2.85 5.12 12.22
CA ARG A 5 -2.98 4.10 11.17
C ARG A 5 -1.86 4.26 10.17
N ILE A 6 -0.98 3.27 10.08
CA ILE A 6 0.19 3.30 9.21
C ILE A 6 0.06 2.23 8.13
N LEU A 7 0.09 2.65 6.87
CA LEU A 7 0.19 1.75 5.73
C LEU A 7 1.67 1.51 5.39
N VAL A 8 2.03 0.24 5.23
CA VAL A 8 3.42 -0.20 5.04
C VAL A 8 3.50 -1.10 3.80
N PHE A 9 4.48 -0.87 2.94
CA PHE A 9 4.69 -1.68 1.72
C PHE A 9 6.09 -1.51 1.13
N GLY A 10 6.55 -2.52 0.40
CA GLY A 10 7.76 -2.42 -0.43
C GLY A 10 7.44 -1.92 -1.84
N GLY A 11 8.33 -1.09 -2.41
CA GLY A 11 8.20 -0.54 -3.76
C GLY A 11 8.48 -1.53 -4.91
N SER A 12 8.98 -2.73 -4.60
CA SER A 12 9.31 -3.74 -5.62
C SER A 12 8.27 -4.84 -5.68
N LEU A 13 7.79 -5.13 -6.89
CA LEU A 13 6.83 -6.19 -7.16
C LEU A 13 7.45 -7.59 -7.11
N ARG A 14 8.78 -7.75 -7.06
CA ARG A 14 9.43 -9.09 -7.11
C ARG A 14 8.99 -9.96 -5.91
N LEU A 15 8.84 -11.27 -6.13
CA LEU A 15 8.48 -12.20 -5.05
C LEU A 15 9.51 -12.18 -3.92
N GLU A 16 10.80 -12.22 -4.27
CA GLU A 16 11.92 -12.14 -3.32
C GLU A 16 12.40 -10.69 -3.10
N SER A 17 11.47 -9.75 -2.97
CA SER A 17 11.78 -8.33 -2.76
C SER A 17 12.40 -8.09 -1.38
N TYR A 18 13.65 -7.59 -1.34
CA TYR A 18 14.27 -7.12 -0.10
C TYR A 18 13.48 -5.97 0.53
N ASN A 19 12.89 -5.10 -0.29
CA ASN A 19 12.03 -4.01 0.16
C ASN A 19 10.78 -4.53 0.88
N GLN A 20 10.16 -5.60 0.38
CA GLN A 20 8.99 -6.19 1.06
C GLN A 20 9.40 -6.82 2.40
N LYS A 21 10.58 -7.46 2.46
CA LYS A 21 11.12 -8.01 3.70
C LYS A 21 11.41 -6.90 4.73
N LEU A 22 12.00 -5.78 4.29
CA LEU A 22 12.24 -4.60 5.13
C LEU A 22 10.94 -3.93 5.59
N ALA A 23 9.95 -3.80 4.69
CA ALA A 23 8.62 -3.28 5.01
C ALA A 23 7.93 -4.13 6.08
N ALA A 24 8.02 -5.47 6.00
CA ALA A 24 7.49 -6.36 7.02
C ALA A 24 8.16 -6.15 8.39
N LEU A 25 9.48 -5.98 8.42
CA LEU A 25 10.20 -5.66 9.66
C LEU A 25 9.78 -4.31 10.24
N ALA A 26 9.64 -3.29 9.39
CA ALA A 26 9.19 -1.97 9.82
C ALA A 26 7.73 -1.98 10.31
N ALA A 27 6.87 -2.82 9.73
CA ALA A 27 5.51 -3.02 10.20
C ALA A 27 5.48 -3.58 11.63
N GLU A 28 6.31 -4.58 11.95
CA GLU A 28 6.43 -5.09 13.32
C GLU A 28 6.94 -4.02 14.30
N ALA A 29 7.95 -3.25 13.90
CA ALA A 29 8.45 -2.15 14.73
C ALA A 29 7.39 -1.07 14.99
N ALA A 30 6.59 -0.71 13.97
CA ALA A 30 5.50 0.25 14.10
C ALA A 30 4.37 -0.27 15.02
N ARG A 31 4.02 -1.56 14.92
CA ARG A 31 3.06 -2.20 15.85
C ARG A 31 3.58 -2.16 17.28
N ALA A 32 4.85 -2.48 17.50
CA ALA A 32 5.49 -2.43 18.81
C ALA A 32 5.53 -1.00 19.40
N ALA A 33 5.60 0.02 18.54
CA ALA A 33 5.49 1.43 18.91
C ALA A 33 4.04 1.90 19.16
N GLY A 34 3.04 1.03 19.00
CA GLY A 34 1.63 1.32 19.28
C GLY A 34 0.82 1.82 18.09
N ALA A 35 1.29 1.65 16.85
CA ALA A 35 0.53 1.97 15.64
C ALA A 35 -0.43 0.83 15.24
N GLU A 36 -1.55 1.21 14.61
CA GLU A 36 -2.40 0.27 13.86
C GLU A 36 -1.81 0.13 12.45
N VAL A 37 -1.36 -1.08 12.08
CA VAL A 37 -0.54 -1.26 10.87
C VAL A 37 -1.22 -2.15 9.84
N THR A 38 -1.40 -1.61 8.64
CA THR A 38 -1.76 -2.34 7.42
C THR A 38 -0.51 -2.57 6.59
N LEU A 39 -0.10 -3.83 6.44
CA LEU A 39 1.01 -4.22 5.57
C LEU A 39 0.43 -4.81 4.27
N ILE A 40 0.81 -4.26 3.12
CA ILE A 40 0.39 -4.78 1.80
C ILE A 40 1.59 -5.16 0.94
N SER A 41 1.34 -5.93 -0.12
CA SER A 41 2.23 -6.01 -1.27
C SER A 41 1.60 -5.27 -2.45
N LEU A 42 2.34 -4.38 -3.11
CA LEU A 42 1.85 -3.72 -4.33
C LEU A 42 1.57 -4.74 -5.46
N ARG A 43 2.11 -5.96 -5.37
CA ARG A 43 1.82 -7.06 -6.30
C ARG A 43 0.34 -7.45 -6.32
N ASP A 44 -0.36 -7.26 -5.21
CA ASP A 44 -1.78 -7.59 -5.06
C ASP A 44 -2.69 -6.52 -5.71
N TYR A 45 -2.12 -5.35 -6.05
CA TYR A 45 -2.79 -4.22 -6.68
C TYR A 45 -2.22 -4.00 -8.08
N ARG A 46 -2.47 -4.93 -8.99
CA ARG A 46 -2.00 -4.79 -10.39
C ARG A 46 -2.72 -3.62 -11.06
N LEU A 47 -1.99 -2.55 -11.32
CA LEU A 47 -2.48 -1.40 -12.05
C LEU A 47 -2.17 -1.58 -13.55
N PRO A 48 -3.13 -1.34 -14.45
CA PRO A 48 -2.85 -1.29 -15.88
C PRO A 48 -1.95 -0.09 -16.21
N LEU A 49 -1.44 -0.05 -17.44
CA LEU A 49 -0.91 1.20 -17.96
C LEU A 49 -2.03 2.23 -17.99
N PHE A 50 -1.69 3.47 -17.66
CA PHE A 50 -2.65 4.57 -17.68
C PHE A 50 -3.14 4.81 -19.11
N ASP A 51 -4.46 4.91 -19.25
CA ASP A 51 -5.17 5.18 -20.49
C ASP A 51 -6.43 5.98 -20.13
N GLU A 52 -6.46 7.24 -20.57
CA GLU A 52 -7.53 8.18 -20.23
C GLU A 52 -8.84 7.84 -20.96
N ASP A 53 -8.76 7.39 -22.21
CA ASP A 53 -9.93 6.96 -22.98
C ASP A 53 -10.59 5.73 -22.34
N PHE A 54 -9.75 4.80 -21.84
CA PHE A 54 -10.24 3.64 -21.08
C PHE A 54 -10.89 4.05 -19.76
N GLU A 55 -10.29 4.97 -19.00
CA GLU A 55 -10.89 5.45 -17.74
C GLU A 55 -12.21 6.20 -17.96
N ASP A 56 -12.35 6.95 -19.07
CA ASP A 56 -13.60 7.64 -19.41
C ASP A 56 -14.71 6.66 -19.81
N ALA A 57 -14.36 5.58 -20.51
CA ALA A 57 -15.30 4.57 -20.97
C ALA A 57 -15.72 3.58 -19.86
N GLU A 58 -14.76 3.05 -19.10
CA GLU A 58 -14.95 1.93 -18.17
C GLU A 58 -14.81 2.34 -16.70
N GLY A 59 -14.37 3.58 -16.44
CA GLY A 59 -14.06 4.08 -15.12
C GLY A 59 -12.65 3.67 -14.64
N LYS A 60 -12.29 4.15 -13.45
CA LYS A 60 -10.99 3.85 -12.84
C LYS A 60 -10.86 2.36 -12.47
N PRO A 61 -9.67 1.75 -12.61
CA PRO A 61 -9.46 0.37 -12.21
C PRO A 61 -9.78 0.13 -10.72
N ASP A 62 -10.43 -0.98 -10.39
CA ASP A 62 -10.82 -1.27 -9.00
C ASP A 62 -9.61 -1.45 -8.08
N ALA A 63 -8.51 -2.02 -8.59
CA ALA A 63 -7.24 -2.09 -7.87
C ALA A 63 -6.69 -0.69 -7.53
N ALA A 64 -6.88 0.30 -8.41
CA ALA A 64 -6.47 1.68 -8.17
C ALA A 64 -7.35 2.34 -7.09
N LYS A 65 -8.68 2.10 -7.14
CA LYS A 65 -9.63 2.58 -6.13
C LYS A 65 -9.30 2.01 -4.74
N ALA A 66 -9.13 0.69 -4.65
CA ALA A 66 -8.80 0.01 -3.39
C ALA A 66 -7.45 0.48 -2.82
N LEU A 67 -6.43 0.65 -3.66
CA LEU A 67 -5.14 1.17 -3.22
C LEU A 67 -5.24 2.63 -2.74
N LYS A 68 -6.03 3.46 -3.43
CA LYS A 68 -6.33 4.85 -3.01
C LYS A 68 -7.05 4.91 -1.66
N GLU A 69 -8.01 4.01 -1.42
CA GLU A 69 -8.72 3.94 -0.15
C GLU A 69 -7.78 3.64 1.02
N LEU A 70 -6.79 2.76 0.82
CA LEU A 70 -5.76 2.49 1.82
C LEU A 70 -4.90 3.73 2.09
N PHE A 71 -4.50 4.45 1.03
CA PHE A 71 -3.70 5.67 1.19
C PHE A 71 -4.46 6.76 1.94
N VAL A 72 -5.68 7.07 1.52
CA VAL A 72 -6.54 8.09 2.16
C VAL A 72 -6.94 7.67 3.57
N GLY A 73 -7.12 6.37 3.79
CA GLY A 73 -7.46 5.76 5.07
C GLY A 73 -6.27 5.58 6.01
N SER A 74 -5.11 6.16 5.75
CA SER A 74 -3.95 6.07 6.65
C SER A 74 -3.50 7.45 7.11
N ASP A 75 -2.94 7.51 8.30
CA ASP A 75 -2.42 8.74 8.91
C ASP A 75 -0.93 8.93 8.58
N GLY A 76 -0.26 7.88 8.10
CA GLY A 76 1.12 7.91 7.63
C GLY A 76 1.52 6.67 6.82
N PHE A 77 2.69 6.74 6.20
CA PHE A 77 3.22 5.69 5.33
C PHE A 77 4.64 5.29 5.72
N ILE A 78 4.96 4.00 5.58
CA ILE A 78 6.35 3.51 5.54
C ILE A 78 6.56 2.83 4.19
N ILE A 79 7.53 3.32 3.43
CA ILE A 79 7.86 2.83 2.08
C ILE A 79 9.30 2.34 2.09
N ALA A 80 9.53 1.13 1.60
CA ALA A 80 10.83 0.49 1.52
C ALA A 80 11.25 0.17 0.09
#